data_AF-A0A845UDG7-F1
#
_entry.id   AF-A0A845UDG7-F1
#
_cell.length_a   1.000
_cell.length_b   1.000
_cell.length_c   1.000
_cell.angle_alpha   90.00
_cell.angle_beta   90.00
_cell.angle_gamma   90.00
#
_symmetry.space_group_name_H-M   'P 1'
#
loop_
_entity.id
_entity.type
_entity.pdbx_description
1 polymer ?
#
loop_
_entity_poly.entity_id
_entity_poly.type
_entity_poly.pdbx_seq_one_letter_code
_entity_poly.pdbx_strand_id
1 'polypeptide(L)'
;MLMATGDAYGKYLDFADAELGDQFWRVEHAPYSGTVTALREYTVAEIHSKTVRCTAEAGKPLKLKRALPQENCYLDADPYFQNISRSFQISTQVQRVKQWVKECETMDFDQEVIDAILAWRERVAARASR
;
A
#
# COMPACT_ATOMS: atom_id res chain seq x y z
N MET A 1 -13.70 17.23 7.35
CA MET A 1 -12.75 16.74 6.36
C MET A 1 -11.46 16.22 7.03
N LEU A 2 -10.96 15.06 6.60
CA LEU A 2 -9.66 14.52 7.02
C LEU A 2 -8.50 15.40 6.57
N MET A 3 -7.51 15.56 7.44
CA MET A 3 -6.36 16.44 7.22
C MET A 3 -5.06 15.68 7.42
N ALA A 4 -4.18 15.71 6.41
CA ALA A 4 -2.82 15.25 6.58
C ALA A 4 -2.05 16.29 7.41
N THR A 5 -1.44 15.84 8.50
CA THR A 5 -0.60 16.66 9.38
C THR A 5 0.71 15.92 9.63
N GLY A 6 1.72 16.60 10.13
CA GLY A 6 3.01 15.99 10.37
C GLY A 6 3.87 16.83 11.30
N ASP A 7 4.83 16.16 11.91
CA ASP A 7 5.91 16.78 12.68
C ASP A 7 7.27 16.35 12.10
N ALA A 8 8.34 16.63 12.83
CA ALA A 8 9.70 16.24 12.44
C ALA A 8 9.91 14.70 12.37
N TYR A 9 9.00 13.90 12.94
CA TYR A 9 9.13 12.46 13.12
C TYR A 9 8.22 11.66 12.19
N GLY A 10 7.17 12.27 11.61
CA GLY A 10 6.36 11.59 10.60
C GLY A 10 5.14 12.39 10.12
N LYS A 11 4.50 11.85 9.09
CA LYS A 11 3.17 12.28 8.64
C LYS A 11 2.10 11.36 9.22
N TYR A 12 1.01 11.94 9.66
CA TYR A 12 -0.13 11.27 10.26
C TYR A 12 -1.43 11.89 9.77
N LEU A 13 -2.51 11.11 9.82
CA LEU A 13 -3.84 11.59 9.46
C LEU A 13 -4.58 12.02 10.70
N ASP A 14 -5.10 13.25 10.70
CA ASP A 14 -5.93 13.79 11.76
C ASP A 14 -7.42 13.57 11.46
N PHE A 15 -8.12 13.13 12.49
CA PHE A 15 -9.54 12.83 12.49
C PHE A 15 -10.34 13.85 13.33
N ALA A 16 -9.70 14.87 13.90
CA ALA A 16 -10.34 15.91 14.71
C ALA A 16 -11.54 16.53 14.01
N ASP A 17 -11.43 16.79 12.70
CA ASP A 17 -12.48 17.38 11.88
C ASP A 17 -13.06 16.40 10.86
N ALA A 18 -12.88 15.08 11.02
CA ALA A 18 -13.41 14.08 10.09
C ALA A 18 -14.91 14.28 9.80
N GLU A 19 -15.33 13.98 8.57
CA GLU A 19 -16.71 14.00 8.11
C GLU A 19 -17.18 12.60 7.69
N LEU A 20 -18.49 12.37 7.73
CA LEU A 20 -19.08 11.13 7.23
C LEU A 20 -18.82 11.02 5.72
N GLY A 21 -18.36 9.86 5.28
CA GLY A 21 -17.98 9.63 3.88
C GLY A 21 -16.54 9.99 3.54
N ASP A 22 -15.78 10.59 4.46
CA ASP A 22 -14.35 10.84 4.22
C ASP A 22 -13.61 9.52 3.97
N GLN A 23 -12.80 9.48 2.90
CA GLN A 23 -12.03 8.31 2.50
C GLN A 23 -10.56 8.46 2.83
N PHE A 24 -9.92 7.36 3.23
CA PHE A 24 -8.49 7.30 3.48
C PHE A 24 -7.96 5.89 3.28
N TRP A 25 -6.65 5.78 3.12
CA TRP A 25 -5.93 4.53 3.01
C TRP A 25 -5.16 4.23 4.28
N ARG A 26 -5.21 2.97 4.71
CA ARG A 26 -4.35 2.43 5.76
C ARG A 26 -3.32 1.48 5.16
N VAL A 27 -2.06 1.72 5.51
CA VAL A 27 -0.94 0.85 5.19
C VAL A 27 -0.74 -0.12 6.37
N GLU A 28 -0.82 -1.41 6.10
CA GLU A 28 -0.54 -2.47 7.07
C GLU A 28 0.88 -3.01 6.83
N HIS A 29 1.66 -3.14 7.90
CA HIS A 29 3.02 -3.65 7.87
C HIS A 29 3.11 -5.01 8.57
N ALA A 30 4.04 -5.85 8.12
CA ALA A 30 4.40 -7.06 8.87
C ALA A 30 5.07 -6.66 10.21
N PRO A 31 4.79 -7.38 11.31
CA PRO A 31 5.34 -7.05 12.62
C PRO A 31 6.87 -6.91 12.59
N TYR A 32 7.37 -5.87 13.27
CA TYR A 32 8.82 -5.60 13.39
C TYR A 32 9.57 -5.40 12.07
N SER A 33 8.87 -5.12 10.97
CA SER A 33 9.49 -4.87 9.67
C SER A 33 8.83 -3.67 8.97
N GLY A 34 9.59 -3.01 8.08
CA GLY A 34 9.04 -2.00 7.16
C GLY A 34 8.30 -2.60 5.96
N THR A 35 8.02 -3.92 5.96
CA THR A 35 7.40 -4.60 4.82
C THR A 35 5.90 -4.35 4.84
N VAL A 36 5.39 -3.70 3.79
CA VAL A 36 3.94 -3.50 3.59
C VAL A 36 3.30 -4.83 3.20
N THR A 37 2.27 -5.24 3.93
CA THR A 37 1.52 -6.49 3.71
C THR A 37 0.16 -6.25 3.08
N ALA A 38 -0.45 -5.10 3.33
CA ALA A 38 -1.72 -4.73 2.73
C ALA A 38 -1.89 -3.21 2.66
N LEU A 39 -2.65 -2.78 1.64
CA LEU A 39 -3.22 -1.45 1.53
C LEU A 39 -4.73 -1.60 1.58
N ARG A 40 -5.38 -0.88 2.49
CA ARG A 40 -6.83 -0.95 2.65
C ARG A 40 -7.44 0.44 2.63
N GLU A 41 -8.43 0.59 1.78
CA GLU A 41 -9.27 1.77 1.76
C GLU A 41 -10.31 1.68 2.86
N TYR A 42 -10.52 2.79 3.56
CA TYR A 42 -11.54 2.95 4.58
C TYR A 42 -12.35 4.20 4.32
N THR A 43 -13.61 4.15 4.72
CA THR A 43 -14.55 5.26 4.70
C THR A 43 -15.05 5.52 6.10
N VAL A 44 -15.10 6.79 6.51
CA VAL A 44 -15.68 7.20 7.79
C VAL A 44 -17.18 6.96 7.77
N ALA A 45 -17.66 6.07 8.64
CA ALA A 45 -19.05 5.61 8.67
C ALA A 45 -19.84 6.19 9.85
N GLU A 46 -19.21 6.37 11.02
CA GLU A 46 -19.85 6.98 12.19
C GLU A 46 -18.85 7.88 12.93
N ILE A 47 -19.33 9.03 13.41
CA ILE A 47 -18.54 9.95 14.22
C ILE A 47 -19.20 10.11 15.59
N HIS A 48 -18.43 9.80 16.63
CA HIS A 48 -18.79 10.08 18.00
C HIS A 48 -17.87 11.17 18.59
N SER A 49 -18.20 11.64 19.79
CA SER A 49 -17.47 12.72 20.47
C SER A 49 -15.96 12.44 20.65
N LYS A 50 -15.56 11.18 20.83
CA LYS A 50 -14.15 10.79 21.06
C LYS A 50 -13.58 9.81 20.05
N THR A 51 -14.43 9.22 19.20
CA THR A 51 -14.02 8.12 18.33
C THR A 51 -14.69 8.22 16.98
N VAL A 52 -13.99 7.73 15.96
CA VAL A 52 -14.50 7.59 14.59
C VAL A 52 -14.53 6.11 14.26
N ARG A 53 -15.65 5.63 13.71
CA ARG A 53 -15.77 4.27 13.18
C ARG A 53 -15.69 4.34 11.66
N CYS A 54 -14.82 3.51 11.10
CA CYS A 54 -14.56 3.44 9.68
C CYS A 54 -14.81 2.02 9.18
N THR A 55 -15.34 1.90 7.98
CA THR A 55 -15.59 0.63 7.30
C THR A 55 -14.71 0.52 6.07
N ALA A 56 -14.33 -0.70 5.70
CA ALA A 56 -13.65 -1.00 4.44
C ALA A 56 -14.55 -1.96 3.65
N GLU A 57 -14.51 -1.90 2.32
CA GLU A 57 -15.18 -2.90 1.47
C GLU A 57 -14.61 -4.31 1.72
N ALA A 58 -13.30 -4.39 1.95
CA ALA A 58 -12.61 -5.62 2.30
C ALA A 58 -11.83 -5.43 3.60
N GLY A 59 -12.29 -6.06 4.68
CA GLY A 59 -11.58 -6.09 5.96
C GLY A 59 -12.48 -5.90 7.17
N LYS A 60 -11.83 -5.78 8.34
CA LYS A 60 -12.53 -5.51 9.60
C LYS A 60 -12.76 -4.00 9.76
N PRO A 61 -13.92 -3.59 10.30
CA PRO A 61 -14.14 -2.20 10.69
C PRO A 61 -13.05 -1.70 11.65
N LEU A 62 -12.73 -0.41 11.54
CA LEU A 62 -11.78 0.26 12.40
C LEU A 62 -12.50 1.22 13.35
N LYS A 63 -11.97 1.30 14.57
CA LYS A 63 -12.37 2.29 15.57
C LYS A 63 -11.13 3.10 15.95
N LEU A 64 -11.12 4.36 15.56
CA LEU A 64 -10.00 5.28 15.74
C LEU A 64 -10.35 6.33 16.81
N LYS A 65 -9.34 6.84 17.51
CA LYS A 65 -9.52 7.92 18.49
C LYS A 65 -9.41 9.25 17.76
N ARG A 66 -10.41 10.11 17.96
CA ARG A 66 -10.55 11.38 17.23
C ARG A 66 -9.46 12.40 17.59
N ALA A 67 -9.01 12.38 18.85
CA ALA A 67 -8.02 13.33 19.37
C ALA A 67 -6.55 12.86 19.17
N LEU A 68 -6.32 11.72 18.52
CA LEU A 68 -4.97 11.20 18.30
C LEU A 68 -4.66 11.17 16.80
N PRO A 69 -3.46 11.63 16.41
CA PRO A 69 -2.84 11.28 15.14
C PRO A 69 -2.93 9.79 14.82
N GLN A 70 -3.31 9.47 13.58
CA GLN A 70 -3.32 8.09 13.11
C GLN A 70 -2.15 7.86 12.16
N GLU A 71 -1.18 7.08 12.62
CA GLU A 71 -0.04 6.65 11.82
C GLU A 71 -0.47 5.67 10.73
N ASN A 72 0.34 5.59 9.67
CA ASN A 72 0.11 4.70 8.53
C ASN A 72 -1.25 4.90 7.85
N CYS A 73 -1.91 6.03 8.09
CA CYS A 73 -3.13 6.44 7.43
C CYS A 73 -2.83 7.63 6.52
N TYR A 74 -3.34 7.61 5.30
CA TYR A 74 -3.00 8.58 4.27
C TYR A 74 -4.21 8.95 3.44
N LEU A 75 -4.22 10.16 2.90
CA LEU A 75 -5.11 10.53 1.81
C LEU A 75 -4.57 9.95 0.50
N ASP A 76 -5.47 9.62 -0.43
CA ASP A 76 -5.07 9.12 -1.74
C ASP A 76 -4.13 10.09 -2.46
N ALA A 77 -4.37 11.39 -2.35
CA ALA A 77 -3.54 12.42 -2.95
C ALA A 77 -2.15 12.61 -2.29
N ASP A 78 -1.80 11.92 -1.19
CA ASP A 78 -0.48 12.08 -0.56
C ASP A 78 0.63 11.46 -1.47
N PRO A 79 1.63 12.26 -1.93
CA PRO A 79 2.70 11.76 -2.78
C PRO A 79 3.52 10.60 -2.16
N TYR A 80 3.66 10.60 -0.84
CA TYR A 80 4.35 9.51 -0.14
C TYR A 80 3.53 8.22 -0.19
N PHE A 81 2.21 8.31 0.03
CA PHE A 81 1.31 7.18 -0.13
C PHE A 81 1.29 6.65 -1.57
N GLN A 82 1.27 7.53 -2.57
CA GLN A 82 1.34 7.14 -3.98
C GLN A 82 2.62 6.33 -4.30
N ASN A 83 3.75 6.67 -3.69
CA ASN A 83 4.98 5.89 -3.81
C ASN A 83 4.90 4.52 -3.12
N ILE A 84 4.30 4.45 -1.93
CA ILE A 84 4.04 3.18 -1.24
C ILE A 84 3.12 2.30 -2.09
N SER A 85 2.01 2.85 -2.56
CA SER A 85 1.00 2.18 -3.38
C SER A 85 1.61 1.56 -4.63
N ARG A 86 2.39 2.35 -5.38
CA ARG A 86 3.12 1.86 -6.56
C ARG A 86 4.08 0.72 -6.22
N SER A 87 4.86 0.87 -5.16
CA SER A 87 5.85 -0.13 -4.75
C SER A 87 5.17 -1.43 -4.33
N PHE A 88 4.07 -1.34 -3.60
CA PHE A 88 3.25 -2.48 -3.21
C PHE A 88 2.66 -3.20 -4.43
N GLN A 89 2.06 -2.47 -5.37
CA GLN A 89 1.51 -3.03 -6.61
C GLN A 89 2.56 -3.78 -7.43
N ILE A 90 3.75 -3.20 -7.63
CA ILE A 90 4.86 -3.85 -8.34
C ILE A 90 5.28 -5.13 -7.60
N SER A 91 5.43 -5.06 -6.28
CA SER A 91 5.80 -6.23 -5.47
C SER A 91 4.78 -7.37 -5.63
N THR A 92 3.47 -7.06 -5.52
CA THR A 92 2.40 -8.05 -5.72
C THR A 92 2.45 -8.67 -7.11
N GLN A 93 2.65 -7.87 -8.16
CA GLN A 93 2.79 -8.38 -9.53
C GLN A 93 4.00 -9.30 -9.67
N VAL A 94 5.16 -8.91 -9.12
CA VAL A 94 6.36 -9.74 -9.14
C VAL A 94 6.15 -11.07 -8.43
N GLN A 95 5.50 -11.08 -7.27
CA GLN A 95 5.19 -12.33 -6.55
C GLN A 95 4.24 -13.21 -7.36
N ARG A 96 3.25 -12.62 -8.03
CA ARG A 96 2.34 -13.36 -8.90
C ARG A 96 3.05 -13.98 -10.10
N VAL A 97 3.91 -13.23 -10.77
CA VAL A 97 4.73 -13.74 -11.89
C VAL A 97 5.66 -14.86 -11.42
N LYS A 98 6.32 -14.71 -10.26
CA LYS A 98 7.15 -15.77 -9.69
C LYS A 98 6.36 -17.05 -9.43
N GLN A 99 5.13 -16.91 -8.94
CA GLN A 99 4.25 -18.06 -8.70
C GLN A 99 3.89 -18.75 -10.02
N TRP A 100 3.49 -18.00 -11.05
CA TRP A 100 3.21 -18.55 -12.38
C TRP A 100 4.40 -19.31 -12.96
N VAL A 101 5.59 -18.73 -12.91
CA VAL A 101 6.81 -19.38 -13.39
C VAL A 101 7.10 -20.67 -12.63
N LYS A 102 6.78 -20.73 -11.33
CA LYS A 102 6.97 -21.94 -10.51
C LYS A 102 5.95 -23.04 -10.83
N GLU A 103 4.75 -22.67 -11.28
CA GLU A 103 3.65 -23.59 -11.57
C GLU A 103 3.73 -24.19 -12.99
N CYS A 104 4.42 -23.54 -13.92
CA CYS A 104 4.61 -24.02 -15.29
C CYS A 104 5.66 -25.14 -15.38
N GLU A 105 5.47 -26.06 -16.32
CA GLU A 105 6.46 -27.07 -16.66
C GLU A 105 7.55 -26.48 -17.57
N THR A 106 8.73 -27.08 -17.61
CA THR A 106 9.85 -26.60 -18.45
C THR A 106 9.45 -26.46 -19.93
N MET A 107 8.55 -27.32 -20.42
CA MET A 107 8.10 -27.31 -21.82
C MET A 107 7.15 -26.15 -22.16
N ASP A 108 6.60 -25.47 -21.16
CA ASP A 108 5.72 -24.30 -21.34
C ASP A 108 6.51 -23.01 -21.64
N PHE A 109 7.83 -23.02 -21.41
CA PHE A 109 8.70 -21.87 -21.67
C PHE A 109 9.28 -21.95 -23.08
N ASP A 110 8.60 -21.29 -24.02
CA ASP A 110 9.12 -21.13 -25.38
C ASP A 110 10.35 -20.20 -25.43
N GLN A 111 10.99 -20.16 -26.60
CA GLN A 111 12.19 -19.34 -26.82
C GLN A 111 11.91 -17.84 -26.64
N GLU A 112 10.70 -17.36 -26.93
CA GLU A 112 10.34 -15.94 -26.78
C GLU A 112 10.36 -15.53 -25.32
N VAL A 113 9.83 -16.37 -24.42
CA VAL A 113 9.87 -16.13 -22.97
C VAL A 113 11.31 -16.13 -22.46
N ILE A 114 12.14 -17.08 -22.91
CA ILE A 114 13.55 -17.15 -22.51
C ILE A 114 14.31 -15.89 -22.97
N ASP A 115 14.16 -15.50 -24.23
CA ASP A 115 14.82 -14.32 -24.79
C ASP A 115 14.40 -13.03 -24.07
N ALA A 116 13.11 -12.90 -23.74
CA ALA A 116 12.59 -11.75 -23.00
C ALA A 116 13.24 -11.62 -21.60
N ILE A 117 13.40 -12.74 -20.88
CA ILE A 117 14.02 -12.78 -19.55
C ILE A 117 15.51 -12.43 -19.64
N LEU A 118 16.23 -13.00 -20.62
CA LEU A 118 17.65 -12.72 -20.82
C LEU A 118 17.89 -11.25 -21.18
N ALA A 119 17.12 -10.71 -22.13
CA ALA A 119 17.20 -9.30 -22.52
C ALA A 119 16.87 -8.37 -21.35
N TRP A 120 15.92 -8.73 -20.49
CA TRP A 120 15.65 -7.97 -19.26
C TRP A 120 16.85 -7.99 -18.31
N ARG A 121 17.46 -9.15 -18.07
CA ARG A 121 18.64 -9.29 -17.19
C ARG A 121 19.81 -8.44 -17.67
N GLU A 122 20.07 -8.42 -18.99
CA GLU A 122 21.11 -7.57 -19.57
C GLU A 122 20.86 -6.08 -19.33
N ARG A 123 19.62 -5.61 -19.54
CA ARG A 123 19.25 -4.22 -19.25
C ARG A 123 19.45 -3.85 -17.78
N VAL A 124 19.18 -4.77 -16.86
CA VAL A 124 19.40 -4.55 -15.42
C VAL A 124 20.89 -4.48 -15.10
N ALA A 125 21.68 -5.42 -15.62
CA ALA A 125 23.14 -5.43 -15.43
C ALA A 125 23.80 -4.16 -15.97
N ALA A 126 23.37 -3.67 -17.15
CA ALA A 126 23.88 -2.45 -17.76
C ALA A 126 23.52 -1.15 -16.99
N ARG A 127 22.47 -1.18 -16.16
CA ARG A 127 22.12 -0.05 -15.27
C ARG A 127 22.97 -0.03 -14.00
N ALA A 128 23.42 -1.20 -13.53
CA ALA A 128 24.24 -1.32 -12.32
C ALA A 128 25.72 -0.99 -12.55
N SER A 129 26.17 -0.97 -13.81
CA SER A 129 27.53 -0.62 -14.22
C SER A 129 27.72 0.85 -14.60
N ARG A 130 26.67 1.68 -14.44
CA ARG A 130 26.69 3.14 -14.62
C ARG A 130 26.62 3.82 -13.27
#